data_AF-A0A928YN88-F1
#
_entry.id   AF-A0A928YN88-F1
#
_cell.length_a   1.000
_cell.length_b   1.000
_cell.length_c   1.000
_cell.angle_alpha   90.00
_cell.angle_beta   90.00
_cell.angle_gamma   90.00
#
_symmetry.space_group_name_H-M   'P 1'
#
loop_
_entity.id
_entity.type
_entity.pdbx_description
1 polymer ?
#
loop_
_entity_poly.entity_id
_entity_poly.type
_entity_poly.pdbx_seq_one_letter_code
_entity_poly.pdbx_strand_id
1 'polypeptide(L)'
;MYFNSIRPKTLIASLSPVLVGSSLAFIDSQVIFSYSIFLFSLLSSLCIQIGTNLFNDYLDFKKGGDGDKRIGPKRLTQYFVKSIYIKYWAIGFFVLASIFAIPLIIKSPLVVIIIGLASLFFGYLYTGSKWALAYTGMADFFVILFFGVVAVGGTYYLQTEAYPLPVFLTGLELGMLCCIILVVNNLRDIEEDSVNHKKTLV
;
A
#
# COMPACT_ATOMS: atom_id res chain seq x y z
N MET A 1 -4.35 20.04 -7.49
CA MET A 1 -5.59 19.54 -6.85
C MET A 1 -5.60 18.01 -6.82
N TYR A 2 -5.63 17.30 -7.95
CA TYR A 2 -5.63 15.82 -8.00
C TYR A 2 -4.32 15.13 -7.57
N PHE A 3 -3.16 15.79 -7.74
CA PHE A 3 -1.86 15.22 -7.38
C PHE A 3 -1.64 15.07 -5.87
N ASN A 4 -2.21 15.95 -5.04
CA ASN A 4 -2.10 15.80 -3.58
C ASN A 4 -3.00 14.67 -3.06
N SER A 5 -4.03 14.31 -3.82
CA SER A 5 -5.03 13.32 -3.47
C SER A 5 -4.54 11.88 -3.53
N ILE A 6 -3.54 11.60 -4.37
CA ILE A 6 -2.89 10.28 -4.41
C ILE A 6 -1.91 10.07 -3.24
N ARG A 7 -1.77 11.08 -2.37
CA ARG A 7 -0.82 11.14 -1.24
C ARG A 7 0.61 10.80 -1.68
N PRO A 8 1.27 11.65 -2.48
CA PRO A 8 2.61 11.36 -3.02
C PRO A 8 3.62 10.95 -1.95
N LYS A 9 3.51 11.51 -0.75
CA LYS A 9 4.35 11.15 0.40
C LYS A 9 4.19 9.70 0.85
N THR A 10 3.00 9.12 0.75
CA THR A 10 2.76 7.71 1.11
C THR A 10 3.07 6.76 -0.05
N LEU A 11 3.18 7.25 -1.30
CA LEU A 11 3.65 6.44 -2.43
C LEU A 11 5.11 6.01 -2.27
N ILE A 12 5.91 6.72 -1.48
CA ILE A 12 7.27 6.29 -1.12
C ILE A 12 7.22 4.92 -0.42
N ALA A 13 6.21 4.68 0.42
CA ALA A 13 6.07 3.41 1.11
C ALA A 13 5.82 2.23 0.16
N SER A 14 5.18 2.44 -1.01
CA SER A 14 4.98 1.39 -2.01
C SER A 14 6.09 1.33 -3.09
N LEU A 15 6.78 2.45 -3.33
CA LEU A 15 7.90 2.57 -4.25
C LEU A 15 9.18 1.93 -3.70
N SER A 16 9.58 2.32 -2.49
CA SER A 16 10.85 1.90 -1.88
C SER A 16 11.01 0.38 -1.78
N PRO A 17 9.98 -0.40 -1.39
CA PRO A 17 10.11 -1.86 -1.32
C PRO A 17 10.38 -2.54 -2.65
N VAL A 18 9.73 -2.09 -3.72
CA VAL A 18 9.95 -2.64 -5.07
C VAL A 18 11.35 -2.29 -5.55
N LEU A 19 11.82 -1.05 -5.30
CA LEU A 19 13.19 -0.66 -5.63
C LEU A 19 14.21 -1.51 -4.88
N VAL A 20 14.07 -1.65 -3.56
CA VAL A 20 15.00 -2.43 -2.72
C VAL A 20 15.01 -3.90 -3.13
N GLY A 21 13.84 -4.54 -3.28
CA GLY A 21 13.76 -5.94 -3.71
C GLY A 21 14.36 -6.16 -5.11
N SER A 22 14.14 -5.21 -6.02
CA SER A 22 14.74 -5.26 -7.36
C SER A 22 16.25 -5.04 -7.32
N SER A 23 16.74 -4.11 -6.50
CA SER A 23 18.17 -3.86 -6.34
C SER A 23 18.90 -5.08 -5.78
N LEU A 24 18.29 -5.77 -4.80
CA LEU A 24 18.83 -7.04 -4.28
C LEU A 24 18.92 -8.11 -5.38
N ALA A 25 17.92 -8.21 -6.25
CA ALA A 25 17.95 -9.14 -7.37
C ALA A 25 18.95 -8.71 -8.46
N PHE A 26 19.15 -7.41 -8.66
CA PHE A 26 20.05 -6.86 -9.67
C PHE A 26 21.53 -7.12 -9.33
N ILE A 27 21.89 -7.09 -8.04
CA ILE A 27 23.25 -7.39 -7.58
C ILE A 27 23.52 -8.88 -7.40
N ASP A 28 22.48 -9.72 -7.52
CA ASP A 28 22.60 -11.17 -7.46
C ASP A 28 23.20 -11.69 -8.77
N SER A 29 24.47 -12.08 -8.73
CA SER A 29 25.23 -12.48 -9.93
C SER A 29 24.69 -13.74 -10.62
N GLN A 30 23.78 -14.50 -9.97
CA GLN A 30 23.18 -15.71 -10.52
C GLN A 30 21.91 -15.43 -11.34
N VAL A 31 21.47 -14.16 -11.41
CA VAL A 31 20.16 -13.80 -11.96
C VAL A 31 20.31 -12.85 -13.15
N ILE A 32 19.63 -13.18 -14.25
CA ILE A 32 19.44 -12.23 -15.35
C ILE A 32 18.27 -11.33 -14.99
N PHE A 33 18.57 -10.08 -14.63
CA PHE A 33 17.56 -9.13 -14.21
C PHE A 33 16.56 -8.79 -15.32
N SER A 34 15.26 -8.94 -15.03
CA SER A 34 14.18 -8.56 -15.93
C SER A 34 13.66 -7.16 -15.61
N TYR A 35 13.97 -6.20 -16.48
CA TYR A 35 13.41 -4.85 -16.42
C TYR A 35 11.89 -4.83 -16.55
N SER A 36 11.31 -5.79 -17.28
CA SER A 36 9.87 -5.93 -17.41
C SER A 36 9.23 -6.31 -16.07
N ILE A 37 9.79 -7.31 -15.36
CA ILE A 37 9.29 -7.72 -14.04
C ILE A 37 9.37 -6.55 -13.05
N PHE A 38 10.48 -5.82 -13.05
CA PHE A 38 10.63 -4.62 -12.23
C PHE A 38 9.56 -3.57 -12.53
N LEU A 39 9.40 -3.18 -13.80
CA LEU A 39 8.47 -2.15 -14.21
C LEU A 39 7.02 -2.53 -13.88
N PHE A 40 6.60 -3.75 -14.18
CA PHE A 40 5.24 -4.21 -13.91
C PHE A 40 4.97 -4.37 -12.40
N SER A 41 5.95 -4.83 -11.62
CA SER A 41 5.83 -4.88 -10.14
C SER A 41 5.67 -3.48 -9.55
N LEU A 42 6.44 -2.52 -10.07
CA LEU A 42 6.37 -1.13 -9.62
C LEU A 42 5.02 -0.49 -9.96
N LEU A 43 4.58 -0.62 -11.21
CA LEU A 43 3.30 -0.06 -11.67
C LEU A 43 2.13 -0.69 -10.92
N SER A 44 2.14 -2.01 -10.70
CA SER A 44 1.10 -2.69 -9.94
C SER A 44 1.07 -2.22 -8.48
N SER A 45 2.22 -2.19 -7.80
CA SER A 45 2.34 -1.70 -6.41
C SER A 45 1.86 -0.26 -6.23
N LEU A 46 2.26 0.65 -7.13
CA LEU A 46 1.80 2.04 -7.12
C LEU A 46 0.29 2.15 -7.33
N CYS A 47 -0.27 1.39 -8.28
CA CYS A 47 -1.72 1.39 -8.53
C CYS A 47 -2.51 0.85 -7.33
N ILE A 48 -2.05 -0.21 -6.66
CA ILE A 48 -2.69 -0.72 -5.43
C ILE A 48 -2.66 0.36 -4.34
N GLN A 49 -1.52 1.04 -4.14
CA GLN A 49 -1.40 2.08 -3.13
C GLN A 49 -2.31 3.27 -3.40
N ILE A 50 -2.36 3.74 -4.66
CA ILE A 50 -3.24 4.84 -5.07
C ILE A 50 -4.71 4.44 -4.89
N GLY A 51 -5.09 3.25 -5.35
CA GLY A 51 -6.45 2.71 -5.19
C GLY A 51 -6.86 2.65 -3.72
N THR A 52 -5.97 2.14 -2.85
CA THR A 52 -6.19 2.06 -1.40
C THR A 52 -6.34 3.45 -0.78
N ASN A 53 -5.46 4.39 -1.11
CA ASN A 53 -5.55 5.77 -0.62
C ASN A 53 -6.89 6.43 -0.99
N LEU A 54 -7.31 6.31 -2.25
CA LEU A 54 -8.58 6.86 -2.73
C LEU A 54 -9.79 6.18 -2.09
N PHE A 55 -9.75 4.86 -1.93
CA PHE A 55 -10.82 4.11 -1.31
C PHE A 55 -10.98 4.45 0.18
N ASN A 56 -9.86 4.65 0.88
CA ASN A 56 -9.85 5.10 2.27
C ASN A 56 -10.47 6.50 2.40
N ASP A 57 -10.10 7.44 1.52
CA ASP A 57 -10.70 8.78 1.51
C ASP A 57 -12.21 8.74 1.24
N TYR A 58 -12.66 7.89 0.30
CA TYR A 58 -14.09 7.69 0.02
C TYR A 58 -14.86 7.20 1.26
N LEU A 59 -14.32 6.20 1.95
CA LEU A 59 -14.98 5.58 3.09
C LEU A 59 -14.98 6.48 4.33
N ASP A 60 -13.88 7.17 4.60
CA ASP A 60 -13.80 8.09 5.74
C ASP A 60 -14.76 9.27 5.58
N PHE A 61 -14.90 9.80 4.36
CA PHE A 61 -15.93 10.79 4.06
C PHE A 61 -17.34 10.25 4.32
N LYS A 62 -17.64 9.03 3.86
CA LYS A 62 -18.95 8.39 4.09
C LYS A 62 -19.23 8.17 5.57
N LYS A 63 -18.19 7.95 6.39
CA LYS A 63 -18.27 7.79 7.84
C LYS A 63 -18.39 9.11 8.61
N GLY A 64 -18.25 10.26 7.94
CA GLY A 64 -18.35 11.58 8.56
C GLY A 64 -17.07 12.08 9.25
N GLY A 65 -15.91 11.45 8.97
CA GLY A 65 -14.62 11.84 9.57
C GLY A 65 -14.01 13.14 9.02
N ASP A 66 -14.60 13.73 7.97
CA ASP A 66 -14.09 14.94 7.32
C ASP A 66 -14.65 16.22 7.96
N GLY A 67 -14.35 16.46 9.24
CA GLY A 67 -14.68 17.70 9.93
C GLY A 67 -13.73 18.86 9.61
N ASP A 68 -14.18 20.10 9.83
CA ASP A 68 -13.40 21.34 9.59
C ASP A 68 -12.12 21.46 10.45
N LYS A 69 -11.95 20.59 11.46
CA LYS A 69 -10.83 20.59 12.41
C LYS A 69 -9.64 19.70 11.99
N ARG A 70 -9.67 19.09 10.81
CA ARG A 70 -8.63 18.15 10.36
C ARG A 70 -7.29 18.86 10.09
N ILE A 71 -6.21 18.32 10.66
CA ILE A 71 -4.83 18.85 10.55
C ILE A 71 -4.11 18.27 9.32
N GLY A 72 -4.49 17.06 8.87
CA GLY A 72 -3.89 16.38 7.72
C GLY A 72 -4.17 17.02 6.35
N PRO A 73 -3.44 16.61 5.28
CA PRO A 73 -3.62 17.16 3.94
C PRO A 73 -5.05 16.98 3.44
N LYS A 74 -5.62 18.03 2.82
CA LYS A 74 -7.02 18.04 2.37
C LYS A 74 -7.35 16.86 1.45
N ARG A 75 -8.48 16.20 1.72
CA ARG A 75 -9.02 15.09 0.90
C ARG A 75 -9.76 15.60 -0.32
N LEU A 76 -9.90 14.76 -1.35
CA LEU A 76 -10.67 15.11 -2.57
C LEU A 76 -12.10 15.53 -2.28
N THR A 77 -12.71 14.91 -1.27
CA THR A 77 -14.05 15.20 -0.78
C THR A 77 -14.16 16.62 -0.23
N GLN A 78 -13.10 17.14 0.40
CA GLN A 78 -12.99 18.53 0.87
C GLN A 78 -12.75 19.54 -0.26
N TYR A 79 -12.56 19.06 -1.49
CA TYR A 79 -12.43 19.87 -2.71
C TYR A 79 -13.67 19.76 -3.62
N PHE A 80 -14.84 19.41 -3.08
CA PHE A 80 -16.12 19.31 -3.80
C PHE A 80 -16.19 18.23 -4.90
N VAL A 81 -15.23 17.30 -4.94
CA VAL A 81 -15.37 16.12 -5.80
C VAL A 81 -16.43 15.22 -5.21
N LYS A 82 -17.48 14.92 -5.99
CA LYS A 82 -18.53 14.00 -5.53
C LYS A 82 -17.88 12.67 -5.14
N SER A 83 -18.14 12.24 -3.91
CA SER A 83 -17.61 11.01 -3.30
C SER A 83 -17.71 9.78 -4.23
N ILE A 84 -18.75 9.71 -5.07
CA ILE A 84 -18.93 8.66 -6.07
C ILE A 84 -17.79 8.56 -7.10
N TYR A 85 -17.21 9.67 -7.55
CA TYR A 85 -16.09 9.66 -8.51
C TYR A 85 -14.82 9.10 -7.89
N ILE A 86 -14.57 9.41 -6.61
CA ILE A 86 -13.40 8.90 -5.88
C ILE A 86 -13.47 7.38 -5.76
N LYS A 87 -14.66 6.83 -5.48
CA LYS A 87 -14.89 5.38 -5.50
C LYS A 87 -14.56 4.76 -6.86
N TYR A 88 -15.04 5.36 -7.95
CA TYR A 88 -14.77 4.85 -9.30
C TYR A 88 -13.29 4.95 -9.68
N TRP A 89 -12.59 6.02 -9.28
CA TRP A 89 -11.15 6.12 -9.48
C TRP A 89 -10.38 5.06 -8.69
N ALA A 90 -10.75 4.83 -7.43
CA ALA A 90 -10.15 3.76 -6.63
C ALA A 90 -10.29 2.39 -7.30
N ILE A 91 -11.50 2.06 -7.78
CA ILE A 91 -11.76 0.82 -8.53
C ILE A 91 -10.93 0.80 -9.82
N GLY A 92 -10.86 1.91 -10.56
CA GLY A 92 -10.05 2.02 -11.78
C GLY A 92 -8.57 1.71 -11.53
N PHE A 93 -8.00 2.20 -10.44
CA PHE A 93 -6.63 1.89 -10.05
C PHE A 93 -6.44 0.43 -9.63
N PHE A 94 -7.40 -0.20 -8.95
CA PHE A 94 -7.33 -1.63 -8.66
C PHE A 94 -7.42 -2.49 -9.93
N VAL A 95 -8.26 -2.11 -10.90
CA VAL A 95 -8.31 -2.78 -12.21
C VAL A 95 -6.98 -2.61 -12.93
N LEU A 96 -6.41 -1.39 -12.94
CA LEU A 96 -5.12 -1.13 -13.56
C LEU A 96 -3.98 -1.90 -12.90
N ALA A 97 -3.98 -2.02 -11.57
CA ALA A 97 -3.04 -2.86 -10.84
C ALA A 97 -3.10 -4.33 -11.27
N SER A 98 -4.31 -4.87 -11.44
CA SER A 98 -4.53 -6.24 -11.93
C SER A 98 -4.05 -6.42 -13.37
N ILE A 99 -4.23 -5.42 -14.24
CA ILE A 99 -3.71 -5.45 -15.61
C ILE A 99 -2.17 -5.50 -15.59
N PHE A 100 -1.52 -4.66 -14.79
CA PHE A 100 -0.07 -4.67 -14.65
C PHE A 100 0.46 -5.95 -13.97
N ALA A 101 -0.37 -6.67 -13.21
CA ALA A 101 0.01 -7.95 -12.63
C ALA A 101 0.00 -9.11 -13.65
N ILE A 102 -0.67 -8.98 -14.81
CA ILE A 102 -0.79 -10.08 -15.80
C ILE A 102 0.58 -10.65 -16.21
N PRO A 103 1.59 -9.85 -16.61
CA PRO A 103 2.91 -10.38 -16.95
C PRO A 103 3.59 -11.10 -15.78
N LEU A 104 3.35 -10.64 -14.56
CA LEU A 104 3.89 -11.25 -13.34
C LEU A 104 3.21 -12.59 -13.03
N ILE A 105 1.90 -12.69 -13.26
CA ILE A 105 1.12 -13.93 -13.11
C ILE A 105 1.65 -14.99 -14.08
N ILE A 106 2.01 -14.62 -15.32
CA ILE A 106 2.59 -15.57 -16.27
C ILE A 106 3.90 -16.16 -15.75
N LYS A 107 4.72 -15.34 -15.05
CA LYS A 107 5.99 -15.76 -14.45
C LYS A 107 5.79 -16.61 -13.19
N SER A 108 4.91 -16.20 -12.27
CA SER A 108 4.66 -16.93 -11.02
C SER A 108 3.18 -16.88 -10.61
N PRO A 109 2.33 -17.75 -11.18
CA PRO A 109 0.88 -17.60 -11.09
C PRO A 109 0.37 -17.65 -9.66
N LEU A 110 0.74 -18.69 -8.91
CA LEU A 110 0.22 -18.92 -7.56
C LEU A 110 0.64 -17.81 -6.60
N VAL A 111 1.91 -17.41 -6.64
CA VAL A 111 2.47 -16.38 -5.76
C VAL A 111 1.82 -15.02 -6.03
N VAL A 112 1.74 -14.61 -7.31
CA VAL A 112 1.19 -13.31 -7.67
C VAL A 112 -0.31 -13.24 -7.43
N ILE A 113 -1.06 -14.31 -7.70
CA ILE A 113 -2.50 -14.36 -7.43
C ILE A 113 -2.76 -14.25 -5.92
N ILE A 114 -2.05 -15.00 -5.08
CA ILE A 114 -2.23 -14.93 -3.62
C ILE A 114 -1.89 -13.55 -3.09
N ILE A 115 -0.71 -13.00 -3.45
CA ILE A 115 -0.27 -11.67 -3.00
C ILE A 115 -1.22 -10.58 -3.51
N GLY A 116 -1.61 -10.64 -4.78
CA GLY A 116 -2.50 -9.66 -5.40
C GLY A 116 -3.87 -9.63 -4.76
N LEU A 117 -4.52 -10.80 -4.61
CA LEU A 117 -5.83 -10.89 -3.97
C LEU A 117 -5.78 -10.48 -2.50
N ALA A 118 -4.75 -10.90 -1.75
CA ALA A 118 -4.56 -10.48 -0.38
C ALA A 118 -4.35 -8.96 -0.28
N SER A 119 -3.56 -8.36 -1.17
CA SER A 119 -3.29 -6.91 -1.17
C SER A 119 -4.56 -6.10 -1.45
N LEU A 120 -5.38 -6.53 -2.43
CA LEU A 120 -6.66 -5.88 -2.72
C LEU A 120 -7.65 -6.04 -1.55
N PHE A 121 -7.72 -7.23 -0.96
CA PHE A 121 -8.58 -7.52 0.18
C PHE A 121 -8.20 -6.71 1.41
N PHE A 122 -6.91 -6.66 1.78
CA PHE A 122 -6.44 -5.89 2.92
C PHE A 122 -6.43 -4.38 2.65
N GLY A 123 -6.22 -3.94 1.41
CA GLY A 123 -6.46 -2.55 1.01
C GLY A 123 -7.90 -2.10 1.27
N TYR A 124 -8.87 -2.96 0.96
CA TYR A 124 -10.27 -2.73 1.34
C TYR A 124 -10.50 -2.79 2.85
N LEU A 125 -10.02 -3.85 3.53
CA LEU A 125 -10.21 -4.05 4.97
C LEU A 125 -9.53 -2.98 5.81
N TYR A 126 -8.55 -2.25 5.28
CA TYR A 126 -7.88 -1.18 6.02
C TYR A 126 -8.88 -0.17 6.60
N THR A 127 -9.94 0.17 5.83
CA THR A 127 -10.94 1.19 6.21
C THR A 127 -12.39 0.71 6.05
N GLY A 128 -12.65 -0.27 5.17
CA GLY A 128 -13.99 -0.56 4.63
C GLY A 128 -14.89 -1.47 5.43
N SER A 129 -14.40 -2.08 6.51
CA SER A 129 -15.19 -3.02 7.30
C SER A 129 -15.44 -2.53 8.73
N LYS A 130 -16.38 -3.20 9.43
CA LYS A 130 -16.59 -3.04 10.88
C LYS A 130 -15.37 -3.47 11.72
N TRP A 131 -14.46 -4.24 11.13
CA TRP A 131 -13.20 -4.70 11.72
C TRP A 131 -12.00 -4.04 11.03
N ALA A 132 -12.18 -2.79 10.59
CA ALA A 132 -11.17 -2.12 9.79
C ALA A 132 -9.82 -2.08 10.53
N LEU A 133 -8.73 -2.39 9.83
CA LEU A 133 -7.42 -2.57 10.47
C LEU A 133 -6.99 -1.31 11.24
N ALA A 134 -7.32 -0.12 10.73
CA ALA A 134 -7.09 1.17 11.39
C ALA A 134 -7.78 1.33 12.75
N TYR A 135 -8.72 0.44 13.10
CA TYR A 135 -9.52 0.48 14.34
C TYR A 135 -9.21 -0.70 15.29
N THR A 136 -8.29 -1.58 14.91
CA THR A 136 -8.01 -2.83 15.65
C THR A 136 -6.62 -2.88 16.28
N GLY A 137 -5.77 -1.88 16.02
CA GLY A 137 -4.35 -1.90 16.41
C GLY A 137 -3.47 -2.83 15.57
N MET A 138 -4.03 -3.50 14.54
CA MET A 138 -3.28 -4.44 13.70
C MET A 138 -2.63 -3.78 12.48
N ALA A 139 -2.89 -2.50 12.23
CA ALA A 139 -2.42 -1.79 11.04
C ALA A 139 -0.89 -1.86 10.88
N ASP A 140 -0.14 -1.69 11.97
CA ASP A 140 1.33 -1.71 11.97
C ASP A 140 1.90 -3.07 11.54
N PHE A 141 1.33 -4.17 12.05
CA PHE A 141 1.69 -5.52 11.63
C PHE A 141 1.47 -5.71 10.13
N PHE A 142 0.32 -5.28 9.61
CA PHE A 142 0.01 -5.37 8.19
C PHE A 142 0.89 -4.47 7.33
N VAL A 143 1.31 -3.31 7.83
CA VAL A 143 2.26 -2.45 7.14
C VAL A 143 3.61 -3.16 7.00
N ILE A 144 4.13 -3.72 8.09
CA ILE A 144 5.40 -4.47 8.06
C ILE A 144 5.30 -5.68 7.12
N LEU A 145 4.19 -6.41 7.18
CA LEU A 145 3.97 -7.58 6.34
C LEU A 145 3.90 -7.22 4.85
N PHE A 146 3.01 -6.29 4.46
CA PHE A 146 2.75 -6.01 3.05
C PHE A 146 3.79 -5.12 2.40
N PHE A 147 4.20 -4.02 3.05
CA PHE A 147 5.20 -3.11 2.50
C PHE A 147 6.63 -3.61 2.74
N GLY A 148 6.86 -4.45 3.73
CA GLY A 148 8.16 -5.04 3.99
C GLY A 148 8.32 -6.41 3.34
N VAL A 149 7.96 -7.45 4.11
CA VAL A 149 8.20 -8.87 3.79
C VAL A 149 7.66 -9.25 2.40
N VAL A 150 6.41 -8.87 2.10
CA VAL A 150 5.75 -9.24 0.85
C VAL A 150 6.25 -8.40 -0.32
N ALA A 151 6.34 -7.08 -0.21
CA ALA A 151 6.73 -6.24 -1.34
C ALA A 151 8.22 -6.36 -1.68
N VAL A 152 9.13 -6.31 -0.70
CA VAL A 152 10.57 -6.50 -0.94
C VAL A 152 10.83 -7.92 -1.43
N GLY A 153 10.38 -8.89 -0.66
CA GLY A 153 10.68 -10.28 -0.93
C GLY A 153 9.95 -10.84 -2.15
N GLY A 154 8.70 -10.44 -2.39
CA GLY A 154 7.95 -10.81 -3.58
C GLY A 154 8.57 -10.24 -4.86
N THR A 155 9.08 -9.01 -4.81
CA THR A 155 9.79 -8.41 -5.96
C THR A 155 11.09 -9.15 -6.25
N TYR A 156 11.89 -9.46 -5.22
CA TYR A 156 13.09 -10.28 -5.37
C TYR A 156 12.74 -11.67 -5.93
N TYR A 157 11.77 -12.35 -5.31
CA TYR A 157 11.33 -13.69 -5.72
C TYR A 157 10.85 -13.74 -7.18
N LEU A 158 10.17 -12.72 -7.68
CA LEU A 158 9.74 -12.70 -9.09
C LEU A 158 10.93 -12.66 -10.06
N GLN A 159 12.07 -12.09 -9.65
CA GLN A 159 13.29 -12.06 -10.44
C GLN A 159 14.10 -13.37 -10.30
N THR A 160 14.18 -13.92 -9.09
CA THR A 160 15.17 -14.94 -8.73
C THR A 160 14.57 -16.34 -8.48
N GLU A 161 13.27 -16.43 -8.25
CA GLU A 161 12.55 -17.61 -7.73
C GLU A 161 13.09 -18.13 -6.38
N ALA A 162 13.84 -17.30 -5.66
CA ALA A 162 14.41 -17.59 -4.35
C ALA A 162 13.90 -16.60 -3.29
N TYR A 163 13.95 -17.02 -2.02
CA TYR A 163 13.58 -16.18 -0.88
C TYR A 163 14.54 -16.42 0.29
N PRO A 164 15.82 -15.99 0.17
CA PRO A 164 16.82 -16.24 1.18
C PRO A 164 16.62 -15.34 2.41
N LEU A 165 17.16 -15.76 3.55
CA LEU A 165 17.02 -15.03 4.82
C LEU A 165 17.42 -13.53 4.76
N PRO A 166 18.50 -13.12 4.05
CA PRO A 166 18.83 -11.70 3.93
C PRO A 166 17.73 -10.84 3.29
N VAL A 167 16.99 -11.40 2.33
CA VAL A 167 15.85 -10.72 1.68
C VAL A 167 14.69 -10.56 2.66
N PHE A 168 14.41 -11.60 3.45
CA PHE A 168 13.41 -11.54 4.53
C PHE A 168 13.77 -10.44 5.55
N LEU A 169 15.02 -10.42 6.02
CA LEU A 169 15.49 -9.43 7.01
C LEU A 169 15.45 -8.00 6.46
N THR A 170 15.85 -7.81 5.20
CA THR A 170 15.75 -6.50 4.53
C THR A 170 14.28 -6.07 4.38
N GLY A 171 13.39 -7.01 4.06
CA GLY A 171 11.95 -6.79 4.04
C GLY A 171 11.42 -6.36 5.40
N LEU A 172 11.83 -7.04 6.48
CA LEU A 172 11.43 -6.69 7.84
C LEU A 172 11.90 -5.27 8.23
N GLU A 173 13.16 -4.93 7.95
CA GLU A 173 13.71 -3.60 8.19
C GLU A 173 12.93 -2.52 7.47
N LEU A 174 12.69 -2.69 6.17
CA LEU A 174 11.95 -1.71 5.38
C LEU A 174 10.48 -1.62 5.81
N GLY A 175 9.87 -2.74 6.19
CA GLY A 175 8.52 -2.77 6.76
C GLY A 175 8.42 -1.95 8.06
N MET A 176 9.41 -2.05 8.94
CA MET A 176 9.49 -1.23 10.15
C MET A 176 9.64 0.26 9.82
N LEU A 177 10.45 0.62 8.82
CA LEU A 177 10.56 2.01 8.35
C LEU A 177 9.22 2.54 7.80
N CYS A 178 8.48 1.72 7.05
CA CYS A 178 7.13 2.07 6.61
C CYS A 178 6.16 2.22 7.78
N CYS A 179 6.26 1.39 8.82
CA CYS A 179 5.47 1.51 10.04
C CYS A 179 5.76 2.84 10.77
N ILE A 180 6.99 3.32 10.80
CA ILE A 180 7.32 4.65 11.36
C ILE A 180 6.54 5.76 10.64
N ILE A 181 6.38 5.68 9.31
CA ILE A 181 5.57 6.65 8.56
C ILE A 181 4.11 6.61 9.05
N LEU A 182 3.56 5.43 9.31
CA LEU A 182 2.21 5.27 9.85
C LEU A 182 2.12 5.85 11.28
N VAL A 183 3.05 5.51 12.16
CA VAL A 183 3.10 6.01 13.54
C VAL A 183 3.17 7.54 13.59
N VAL A 184 3.99 8.16 12.75
CA VAL A 184 4.06 9.63 12.65
C VAL A 184 2.74 10.24 12.20
N ASN A 185 2.01 9.58 11.28
CA ASN A 185 0.68 10.03 10.88
C ASN A 185 -0.33 9.89 12.04
N ASN A 186 -0.30 8.77 12.77
CA ASN A 186 -1.20 8.53 13.90
C ASN A 186 -0.93 9.51 15.05
N LEU A 187 0.35 9.82 15.35
CA LEU A 187 0.74 10.83 16.33
C LEU A 187 0.17 12.22 15.98
N ARG A 188 0.23 12.61 14.71
CA ARG A 188 -0.35 13.89 14.24
C ARG A 188 -1.87 13.92 14.42
N ASP A 189 -2.53 12.80 14.19
CA ASP A 189 -3.98 12.70 14.11
C ASP A 189 -4.60 12.19 15.43
N ILE A 190 -3.85 12.15 16.54
CA ILE A 190 -4.23 11.53 17.83
C ILE A 190 -5.56 12.04 18.40
N GLU A 191 -5.82 13.35 18.36
CA GLU A 191 -7.05 13.96 18.86
C GLU A 191 -8.27 13.54 18.00
N GLU A 192 -8.10 13.54 16.68
CA GLU A 192 -9.14 13.14 15.72
C GLU A 192 -9.41 11.62 15.80
N ASP A 193 -8.36 10.83 15.96
CA ASP A 193 -8.43 9.37 16.04
C ASP A 193 -9.09 8.90 17.35
N SER A 194 -8.83 9.60 18.47
CA SER A 194 -9.51 9.36 19.76
C SER A 194 -11.01 9.62 19.66
N VAL A 195 -11.43 10.70 18.99
CA VAL A 195 -12.85 11.03 18.77
C VAL A 195 -13.54 9.97 17.89
N ASN A 196 -12.80 9.42 16.92
CA ASN A 196 -13.31 8.41 15.98
C ASN A 196 -13.14 6.96 16.47
N HIS A 197 -12.73 6.74 17.73
CA HIS A 197 -12.50 5.42 18.34
C HIS A 197 -11.54 4.51 17.56
N LYS A 198 -10.56 5.10 16.87
CA LYS A 198 -9.48 4.32 16.27
C LYS A 198 -8.53 3.82 17.35
N LYS A 199 -7.98 2.63 17.15
CA LYS A 199 -6.98 2.03 18.03
C LYS A 199 -5.68 1.91 17.24
N THR A 200 -4.70 2.69 17.64
CA THR A 200 -3.35 2.69 17.07
C THR A 200 -2.33 2.28 18.14
N LEU A 201 -1.04 2.20 17.81
CA LEU A 201 0.02 2.02 18.80
C LEU A 201 0.28 3.27 19.67
N VAL A 202 -0.28 4.41 19.25
CA VAL A 202 -0.25 5.71 19.91
C VAL A 202 -1.57 5.92 20.65
#